data_AF-A0AAQ4F7D7-F1
#
_entry.id   AF-A0AAQ4F7D7-F1
#
_cell.length_a   1.000
_cell.length_b   1.000
_cell.length_c   1.000
_cell.angle_alpha   90.00
_cell.angle_beta   90.00
_cell.angle_gamma   90.00
#
_symmetry.space_group_name_H-M   'P 1'
#
loop_
_entity.id
_entity.type
_entity.pdbx_description
1 polymer ?
#
loop_
_entity_poly.entity_id
_entity_poly.type
_entity_poly.pdbx_seq_one_letter_code
_entity_poly.pdbx_strand_id
1 'polypeptide(L)'
;MRNLRHLEEFICDSLDISDIGNTPLLCDIIARNTNLYRLEVHNLGLGLTRLWYLLHVLAINVRLRELCLDVSCLQESECSLFPLALKENHALKSLRLLGSLCKPTLSVAAVAEAMEGVTALTSLELCYFRVTTDEAWALATSLVCTQSVQQLALFACVPIFSHLTGVPCSVEKEASWSGVSSHIEPFVYMLHKVTSLRKLTFPVSSYPLEDQRAFLEALVVKDSIEEVRVQSLNYRHLSEFRRLLSDTGIGGRVIFCTVPVDDGRLDMDLRMTYVRDVSMWLDIESPNEVYSGFRQLLTLLGLTTLVVCLECSIDAESAKLFGQYLRNTLVLKDLRMSFSACRDEALVLLEALSLNTSITALDVEGWCRTRRTARLLADVVSSNKNIVAFRYYSEGRNASRAFFFAFAQHIDSNFTILSVKMLPRKREGKYWNRIQEVVTRNHTLLIHAARYVTGCVMQKSGAEALELMSSNPMLVSKVEEMASLSENAAKVSIRSRLADLDDMDFFMSVTGVVKESVVCEETAEGRASLGALPYDCWLRLRRFLRVADVIDRPQMI
;
A
#
# COMPACT_ATOMS: atom_id res chain seq x y z
N MET A 1 17.02 9.54 -19.18
CA MET A 1 16.63 8.26 -19.83
C MET A 1 17.61 7.10 -19.58
N ARG A 2 18.93 7.30 -19.40
CA ARG A 2 19.86 6.19 -19.04
C ARG A 2 19.58 5.54 -17.67
N ASN A 3 19.05 6.28 -16.70
CA ASN A 3 18.74 5.77 -15.36
C ASN A 3 17.47 4.91 -15.27
N LEU A 4 16.67 4.81 -16.34
CA LEU A 4 15.41 4.05 -16.32
C LEU A 4 15.61 2.53 -16.41
N ARG A 5 16.83 2.05 -16.77
CA ARG A 5 17.14 0.62 -16.92
C ARG A 5 17.36 -0.11 -15.59
N HIS A 6 17.59 0.64 -14.52
CA HIS A 6 17.87 0.09 -13.18
C HIS A 6 16.71 0.34 -12.20
N LEU A 7 15.62 0.97 -12.65
CA LEU A 7 14.46 1.24 -11.81
C LEU A 7 13.74 -0.05 -11.44
N GLU A 8 13.45 -0.19 -10.15
CA GLU A 8 12.68 -1.29 -9.58
C GLU A 8 11.18 -0.97 -9.50
N GLU A 9 10.84 0.29 -9.28
CA GLU A 9 9.47 0.81 -9.34
C GLU A 9 9.37 1.96 -10.35
N PHE A 10 8.29 2.01 -11.11
CA PHE A 10 7.96 3.14 -11.98
C PHE A 10 6.50 3.56 -11.77
N ILE A 11 6.30 4.82 -11.38
CA ILE A 11 4.98 5.40 -11.13
C ILE A 11 4.80 6.57 -12.07
N CYS A 12 3.72 6.52 -12.85
CA CYS A 12 3.37 7.49 -13.85
C CYS A 12 1.98 8.05 -13.55
N ASP A 13 1.93 8.96 -12.60
CA ASP A 13 0.76 9.79 -12.35
C ASP A 13 0.89 10.98 -13.33
N SER A 14 -0.11 11.31 -14.16
CA SER A 14 -0.16 12.56 -14.95
C SER A 14 1.16 13.01 -15.60
N LEU A 15 1.61 12.26 -16.60
CA LEU A 15 2.65 12.70 -17.51
C LEU A 15 2.06 13.85 -18.37
N ASP A 16 2.36 15.11 -18.05
CA ASP A 16 2.06 16.27 -18.93
C ASP A 16 3.01 16.17 -20.15
N ILE A 17 2.66 15.27 -21.09
CA ILE A 17 3.44 14.92 -22.30
C ILE A 17 3.17 15.93 -23.42
N SER A 18 2.81 17.18 -23.10
CA SER A 18 2.88 18.27 -24.08
C SER A 18 4.29 18.44 -24.69
N ASP A 19 5.30 17.68 -24.23
CA ASP A 19 6.69 17.76 -24.66
C ASP A 19 7.36 16.45 -25.14
N ILE A 20 6.64 15.35 -25.46
CA ILE A 20 7.36 14.10 -25.84
C ILE A 20 6.76 13.33 -27.03
N GLY A 21 7.45 13.44 -28.17
CA GLY A 21 7.43 12.45 -29.25
C GLY A 21 8.06 11.08 -28.91
N ASN A 22 8.34 10.75 -27.63
CA ASN A 22 9.10 9.57 -27.19
C ASN A 22 8.32 8.60 -26.26
N THR A 23 6.99 8.62 -26.21
CA THR A 23 6.20 7.56 -25.54
C THR A 23 6.61 6.13 -25.95
N PRO A 24 6.88 5.84 -27.24
CA PRO A 24 7.34 4.52 -27.68
C PRO A 24 8.66 4.12 -27.01
N LEU A 25 9.62 5.04 -26.96
CA LEU A 25 10.94 4.81 -26.38
C LEU A 25 10.87 4.56 -24.87
N LEU A 26 9.99 5.26 -24.16
CA LEU A 26 9.78 5.04 -22.73
C LEU A 26 9.24 3.63 -22.47
N CYS A 27 8.20 3.22 -23.20
CA CYS A 27 7.63 1.89 -23.04
C CYS A 27 8.60 0.79 -23.47
N ASP A 28 9.40 0.98 -24.53
CA ASP A 28 10.47 0.04 -24.89
C ASP A 28 11.51 -0.12 -23.77
N ILE A 29 11.87 0.98 -23.10
CA ILE A 29 12.79 0.95 -21.96
C ILE A 29 12.17 0.20 -20.78
N ILE A 30 10.88 0.43 -20.48
CA ILE A 30 10.15 -0.23 -19.39
C ILE A 30 9.96 -1.73 -19.70
N ALA A 31 9.58 -2.08 -20.93
CA ALA A 31 9.38 -3.46 -21.38
C ALA A 31 10.66 -4.29 -21.24
N ARG A 32 11.82 -3.68 -21.54
CA ARG A 32 13.14 -4.32 -21.46
C ARG A 32 13.84 -4.12 -20.11
N ASN A 33 13.21 -3.47 -19.14
CA ASN A 33 13.79 -3.27 -17.82
C ASN A 33 13.82 -4.61 -17.07
N THR A 34 15.03 -5.02 -16.64
CA THR A 34 15.28 -6.30 -15.97
C THR A 34 15.13 -6.26 -14.45
N ASN A 35 14.92 -5.07 -13.88
CA ASN A 35 14.82 -4.83 -12.44
C ASN A 35 13.42 -4.40 -12.01
N LEU A 36 12.58 -3.94 -12.95
CA LEU A 36 11.25 -3.42 -12.66
C LEU A 36 10.34 -4.51 -12.09
N TYR A 37 9.92 -4.37 -10.82
CA TYR A 37 8.96 -5.24 -10.17
C TYR A 37 7.57 -4.60 -10.01
N ARG A 38 7.46 -3.27 -9.95
CA ARG A 38 6.18 -2.55 -9.82
C ARG A 38 6.03 -1.45 -10.86
N LEU A 39 4.87 -1.42 -11.52
CA LEU A 39 4.47 -0.39 -12.47
C LEU A 39 3.12 0.19 -12.06
N GLU A 40 3.05 1.50 -11.82
CA GLU A 40 1.79 2.20 -11.59
C GLU A 40 1.60 3.28 -12.64
N VAL A 41 0.40 3.35 -13.21
CA VAL A 41 0.08 4.30 -14.27
C VAL A 41 -1.31 4.87 -14.01
N HIS A 42 -1.37 6.16 -13.70
CA HIS A 42 -2.59 6.88 -13.30
C HIS A 42 -2.80 8.12 -14.16
N ASN A 43 -4.05 8.37 -14.57
CA ASN A 43 -4.49 9.57 -15.30
C ASN A 43 -3.46 10.09 -16.30
N LEU A 44 -3.18 9.26 -17.31
CA LEU A 44 -2.40 9.65 -18.44
C LEU A 44 -3.27 10.59 -19.29
N GLY A 45 -3.01 11.90 -19.24
CA GLY A 45 -3.56 12.89 -20.17
C GLY A 45 -3.08 12.68 -21.62
N LEU A 46 -3.05 11.42 -22.07
CA LEU A 46 -2.71 11.00 -23.40
C LEU A 46 -3.85 11.41 -24.32
N GLY A 47 -3.60 12.45 -25.11
CA GLY A 47 -4.28 12.59 -26.38
C GLY A 47 -4.08 11.31 -27.22
N LEU A 48 -5.11 10.49 -27.25
CA LEU A 48 -5.65 9.78 -28.42
C LEU A 48 -4.77 8.79 -29.23
N THR A 49 -3.58 8.31 -28.82
CA THR A 49 -2.88 7.34 -29.72
C THR A 49 -1.86 6.32 -29.15
N ARG A 50 -1.64 6.15 -27.85
CA ARG A 50 -0.37 5.50 -27.40
C ARG A 50 -0.41 4.57 -26.17
N LEU A 51 -1.54 3.96 -25.81
CA LEU A 51 -1.59 2.98 -24.70
C LEU A 51 -1.29 1.53 -25.11
N TRP A 52 -1.34 1.20 -26.40
CA TRP A 52 -0.87 -0.11 -26.91
C TRP A 52 0.56 -0.46 -26.45
N TYR A 53 1.41 0.53 -26.27
CA TYR A 53 2.77 0.34 -25.77
C TYR A 53 2.82 -0.15 -24.31
N LEU A 54 1.84 0.20 -23.47
CA LEU A 54 1.76 -0.33 -22.10
C LEU A 54 1.26 -1.77 -22.09
N LEU A 55 0.34 -2.12 -22.99
CA LEU A 55 -0.04 -3.52 -23.19
C LEU A 55 1.14 -4.35 -23.70
N HIS A 56 2.00 -3.77 -24.54
CA HIS A 56 3.25 -4.40 -24.96
C HIS A 56 4.24 -4.60 -23.80
N VAL A 57 4.37 -3.60 -22.91
CA VAL A 57 5.15 -3.73 -21.67
C VAL A 57 4.61 -4.89 -20.83
N LEU A 58 3.29 -4.95 -20.65
CA LEU A 58 2.64 -6.03 -19.92
C LEU A 58 2.92 -7.38 -20.58
N ALA A 59 2.80 -7.52 -21.90
CA ALA A 59 3.03 -8.79 -22.57
C ALA A 59 4.47 -9.31 -22.44
N ILE A 60 5.47 -8.43 -22.49
CA ILE A 60 6.87 -8.83 -22.64
C ILE A 60 7.67 -8.79 -21.34
N ASN A 61 7.27 -7.96 -20.36
CA ASN A 61 8.07 -7.80 -19.17
C ASN A 61 7.99 -9.06 -18.27
N VAL A 62 9.10 -9.79 -18.18
CA VAL A 62 9.22 -11.05 -17.43
C VAL A 62 9.53 -10.88 -15.93
N ARG A 63 9.64 -9.65 -15.44
CA ARG A 63 10.00 -9.34 -14.04
C ARG A 63 8.91 -8.58 -13.29
N LEU A 64 8.03 -7.89 -14.00
CA LEU A 64 6.94 -7.13 -13.45
C LEU A 64 6.04 -8.03 -12.61
N ARG A 65 5.95 -7.75 -11.31
CA ARG A 65 5.14 -8.50 -10.34
C ARG A 65 3.86 -7.77 -9.98
N GLU A 66 3.87 -6.44 -10.00
CA GLU A 66 2.75 -5.61 -9.60
C GLU A 66 2.43 -4.57 -10.67
N LEU A 67 1.17 -4.53 -11.10
CA LEU A 67 0.66 -3.55 -12.06
C LEU A 67 -0.56 -2.84 -11.48
N CYS A 68 -0.49 -1.51 -11.38
CA CYS A 68 -1.66 -0.67 -11.16
C CYS A 68 -1.93 0.17 -12.41
N LEU A 69 -3.11 0.04 -12.99
CA LEU A 69 -3.48 0.73 -14.24
C LEU A 69 -4.83 1.42 -14.08
N ASP A 70 -4.83 2.72 -14.35
CA ASP A 70 -6.06 3.48 -14.61
C ASP A 70 -6.57 3.19 -16.02
N VAL A 71 -7.63 2.37 -16.08
CA VAL A 71 -8.24 1.91 -17.33
C VAL A 71 -9.22 2.93 -17.90
N SER A 72 -9.49 4.05 -17.19
CA SER A 72 -10.25 5.16 -17.76
C SER A 72 -9.53 5.85 -18.92
N CYS A 73 -8.24 5.53 -19.09
CA CYS A 73 -7.42 6.00 -20.18
C CYS A 73 -7.53 5.12 -21.45
N LEU A 74 -7.99 3.86 -21.35
CA LEU A 74 -8.03 2.93 -22.49
C LEU A 74 -9.16 3.27 -23.46
N GLN A 75 -8.88 3.27 -24.76
CA GLN A 75 -9.93 3.35 -25.78
C GLN A 75 -10.60 1.99 -26.00
N GLU A 76 -11.84 2.01 -26.52
CA GLU A 76 -12.61 0.80 -26.81
C GLU A 76 -11.86 -0.17 -27.74
N SER A 77 -11.14 0.34 -28.75
CA SER A 77 -10.31 -0.46 -29.66
C SER A 77 -9.07 -1.08 -28.99
N GLU A 78 -8.60 -0.53 -27.88
CA GLU A 78 -7.44 -1.03 -27.13
C GLU A 78 -7.86 -2.05 -26.05
N CYS A 79 -9.11 -1.98 -25.59
CA CYS A 79 -9.67 -2.89 -24.59
C CYS A 79 -9.63 -4.36 -25.05
N SER A 80 -9.76 -4.61 -26.36
CA SER A 80 -9.68 -5.96 -26.94
C SER A 80 -8.26 -6.56 -26.94
N LEU A 81 -7.22 -5.73 -26.79
CA LEU A 81 -5.82 -6.19 -26.74
C LEU A 81 -5.36 -6.54 -25.32
N PHE A 82 -6.07 -6.04 -24.31
CA PHE A 82 -5.73 -6.30 -22.91
C PHE A 82 -5.74 -7.80 -22.57
N PRO A 83 -6.74 -8.60 -22.98
CA PRO A 83 -6.74 -10.05 -22.75
C PRO A 83 -5.50 -10.75 -23.29
N LEU A 84 -5.10 -10.40 -24.52
CA LEU A 84 -3.93 -10.98 -25.18
C LEU A 84 -2.65 -10.64 -24.42
N ALA A 85 -2.49 -9.38 -24.02
CA ALA A 85 -1.31 -8.93 -23.30
C ALA A 85 -1.14 -9.59 -21.93
N LEU A 86 -2.24 -9.80 -21.20
CA LEU A 86 -2.18 -10.45 -19.88
C LEU A 86 -1.87 -11.95 -19.98
N LYS A 87 -2.42 -12.63 -21.00
CA LYS A 87 -2.17 -14.07 -21.24
C LYS A 87 -0.69 -14.38 -21.53
N GLU A 88 -0.01 -13.50 -22.27
CA GLU A 88 1.43 -13.61 -22.54
C GLU A 88 2.30 -13.35 -21.30
N ASN A 89 1.76 -12.66 -20.29
CA ASN A 89 2.52 -12.36 -19.07
C ASN A 89 2.45 -13.54 -18.08
N HIS A 90 3.62 -14.11 -17.77
CA HIS A 90 3.75 -15.19 -16.79
C HIS A 90 4.43 -14.75 -15.46
N ALA A 91 4.74 -13.46 -15.33
CA ALA A 91 5.46 -12.91 -14.18
C ALA A 91 4.53 -12.21 -13.17
N LEU A 92 3.45 -11.60 -13.64
CA LEU A 92 2.59 -10.72 -12.86
C LEU A 92 1.88 -11.49 -11.75
N LYS A 93 1.97 -10.96 -10.53
CA LYS A 93 1.39 -11.53 -9.30
C LYS A 93 0.21 -10.70 -8.78
N SER A 94 0.27 -9.38 -8.92
CA SER A 94 -0.80 -8.47 -8.50
C SER A 94 -1.21 -7.53 -9.63
N LEU A 95 -2.51 -7.45 -9.87
CA LEU A 95 -3.13 -6.57 -10.85
C LEU A 95 -4.21 -5.73 -10.18
N ARG A 96 -4.02 -4.41 -10.18
CA ARG A 96 -5.02 -3.43 -9.74
C ARG A 96 -5.47 -2.58 -10.92
N LEU A 97 -6.76 -2.62 -11.21
CA LEU A 97 -7.38 -1.79 -12.25
C LEU A 97 -8.26 -0.72 -11.62
N LEU A 98 -8.07 0.52 -12.03
CA LEU A 98 -8.90 1.66 -11.61
C LEU A 98 -9.79 2.06 -12.78
N GLY A 99 -11.09 1.81 -12.65
CA GLY A 99 -12.12 2.20 -13.61
C GLY A 99 -12.63 3.62 -13.39
N SER A 100 -13.70 3.96 -14.09
CA SER A 100 -14.48 5.18 -13.85
C SER A 100 -15.96 4.85 -13.92
N LEU A 101 -16.73 5.28 -12.91
CA LEU A 101 -18.19 5.11 -12.92
C LEU A 101 -18.89 6.02 -13.95
N CYS A 102 -18.21 7.07 -14.42
CA CYS A 102 -18.78 8.11 -15.28
C CYS A 102 -18.36 8.02 -16.75
N LYS A 103 -17.36 7.20 -17.09
CA LYS A 103 -16.84 7.06 -18.46
C LYS A 103 -16.84 5.59 -18.87
N PRO A 104 -17.13 5.25 -20.14
CA PRO A 104 -16.93 3.89 -20.63
C PRO A 104 -15.44 3.53 -20.53
N THR A 105 -15.13 2.41 -19.91
CA THR A 105 -13.78 1.88 -19.69
C THR A 105 -13.70 0.42 -20.13
N LEU A 106 -12.53 -0.22 -19.95
CA LEU A 106 -12.38 -1.68 -20.04
C LEU A 106 -13.52 -2.39 -19.31
N SER A 107 -14.19 -3.33 -19.98
CA SER A 107 -15.30 -4.09 -19.40
C SER A 107 -14.80 -5.18 -18.45
N VAL A 108 -15.63 -5.59 -17.49
CA VAL A 108 -15.26 -6.69 -16.59
C VAL A 108 -15.23 -8.02 -17.34
N ALA A 109 -16.02 -8.17 -18.40
CA ALA A 109 -15.94 -9.32 -19.31
C ALA A 109 -14.56 -9.44 -19.97
N ALA A 110 -13.96 -8.33 -20.42
CA ALA A 110 -12.62 -8.35 -21.00
C ALA A 110 -11.56 -8.74 -19.96
N VAL A 111 -11.71 -8.30 -18.71
CA VAL A 111 -10.83 -8.76 -17.61
C VAL A 111 -11.01 -10.26 -17.38
N ALA A 112 -12.25 -10.77 -17.39
CA ALA A 112 -12.51 -12.19 -17.23
C ALA A 112 -11.89 -13.04 -18.35
N GLU A 113 -12.02 -12.60 -19.61
CA GLU A 113 -11.36 -13.22 -20.76
C GLU A 113 -9.83 -13.20 -20.62
N ALA A 114 -9.28 -12.10 -20.13
CA ALA A 114 -7.84 -11.93 -19.90
C ALA A 114 -7.30 -12.92 -18.89
N MET A 115 -8.12 -13.32 -17.91
CA MET A 115 -7.72 -14.26 -16.88
C MET A 115 -7.65 -15.70 -17.37
N GLU A 116 -8.36 -16.07 -18.44
CA GLU A 116 -8.36 -17.45 -18.93
C GLU A 116 -6.93 -17.94 -19.24
N GLY A 117 -6.49 -18.99 -18.56
CA GLY A 117 -5.13 -19.54 -18.72
C GLY A 117 -4.02 -18.83 -17.93
N VAL A 118 -4.33 -17.75 -17.21
CA VAL A 118 -3.37 -17.05 -16.35
C VAL A 118 -3.17 -17.80 -15.04
N THR A 119 -1.96 -18.34 -14.85
CA THR A 119 -1.59 -19.12 -13.66
C THR A 119 -0.74 -18.35 -12.66
N ALA A 120 -0.08 -17.27 -13.08
CA ALA A 120 0.84 -16.54 -12.24
C ALA A 120 0.15 -15.60 -11.25
N LEU A 121 -0.99 -15.01 -11.64
CA LEU A 121 -1.69 -13.95 -10.91
C LEU A 121 -2.32 -14.48 -9.62
N THR A 122 -1.97 -13.88 -8.48
CA THR A 122 -2.49 -14.26 -7.15
C THR A 122 -3.37 -13.19 -6.52
N SER A 123 -3.33 -11.95 -7.01
CA SER A 123 -4.10 -10.82 -6.50
C SER A 123 -4.74 -10.05 -7.65
N LEU A 124 -6.06 -9.89 -7.60
CA LEU A 124 -6.84 -9.10 -8.54
C LEU A 124 -7.69 -8.07 -7.79
N GLU A 125 -7.54 -6.81 -8.15
CA GLU A 125 -8.31 -5.70 -7.58
C GLU A 125 -8.97 -4.87 -8.68
N LEU A 126 -10.29 -4.77 -8.64
CA LEU A 126 -11.10 -3.96 -9.54
C LEU A 126 -11.70 -2.83 -8.73
N CYS A 127 -11.39 -1.58 -9.09
CA CYS A 127 -11.90 -0.40 -8.40
C CYS A 127 -12.81 0.43 -9.31
N TYR A 128 -13.97 0.88 -8.84
CA TYR A 128 -14.86 1.78 -9.57
C TYR A 128 -15.37 1.25 -10.91
N PHE A 129 -15.68 -0.05 -10.99
CA PHE A 129 -16.31 -0.66 -12.16
C PHE A 129 -17.82 -0.75 -12.01
N ARG A 130 -18.52 -0.62 -13.13
CA ARG A 130 -19.92 -1.04 -13.22
C ARG A 130 -19.94 -2.48 -13.73
N VAL A 131 -20.67 -3.36 -13.06
CA VAL A 131 -20.64 -4.80 -13.33
C VAL A 131 -22.05 -5.27 -13.66
N THR A 132 -22.28 -5.65 -14.91
CA THR A 132 -23.54 -6.30 -15.31
C THR A 132 -23.60 -7.75 -14.85
N THR A 133 -24.78 -8.35 -14.82
CA THR A 133 -24.96 -9.76 -14.44
C THR A 133 -24.15 -10.71 -15.34
N ASP A 134 -24.09 -10.44 -16.65
CA ASP A 134 -23.35 -11.27 -17.61
C ASP A 134 -21.82 -11.16 -17.39
N GLU A 135 -21.33 -9.95 -17.07
CA GLU A 135 -19.92 -9.75 -16.70
C GLU A 135 -19.55 -10.39 -15.36
N ALA A 136 -20.47 -10.38 -14.39
CA ALA A 136 -20.28 -11.05 -13.12
C ALA A 136 -20.14 -12.57 -13.31
N TRP A 137 -20.94 -13.17 -14.21
CA TRP A 137 -20.80 -14.57 -14.62
C TRP A 137 -19.45 -14.84 -15.26
N ALA A 138 -19.04 -14.02 -16.24
CA ALA A 138 -17.75 -14.19 -16.90
C ALA A 138 -16.60 -14.18 -15.88
N LEU A 139 -16.60 -13.20 -14.95
CA LEU A 139 -15.59 -13.08 -13.90
C LEU A 139 -15.61 -14.28 -12.93
N ALA A 140 -16.80 -14.71 -12.51
CA ALA A 140 -16.96 -15.85 -11.62
C ALA A 140 -16.41 -17.14 -12.24
N THR A 141 -16.75 -17.40 -13.50
CA THR A 141 -16.29 -18.58 -14.24
C THR A 141 -14.78 -18.53 -14.45
N SER A 142 -14.22 -17.38 -14.83
CA SER A 142 -12.77 -17.28 -15.04
C SER A 142 -11.96 -17.51 -13.76
N LEU A 143 -12.43 -17.01 -12.60
CA LEU A 143 -11.84 -17.29 -11.29
C LEU A 143 -11.88 -18.78 -10.93
N VAL A 144 -13.01 -19.43 -11.18
CA VAL A 144 -13.17 -20.87 -10.94
C VAL A 144 -12.28 -21.71 -11.86
N CYS A 145 -12.07 -21.30 -13.10
CA CYS A 145 -11.17 -21.99 -14.03
C CYS A 145 -9.69 -21.78 -13.71
N THR A 146 -9.30 -20.57 -13.31
CA THR A 146 -7.89 -20.21 -13.10
C THR A 146 -7.30 -20.76 -11.81
N GLN A 147 -8.06 -20.75 -10.71
CA GLN A 147 -7.64 -21.23 -9.39
C GLN A 147 -6.28 -20.69 -8.89
N SER A 148 -5.81 -19.57 -9.44
CA SER A 148 -4.53 -18.94 -9.08
C SER A 148 -4.72 -17.76 -8.12
N VAL A 149 -5.86 -17.08 -8.22
CA VAL A 149 -6.19 -15.88 -7.45
C VAL A 149 -6.50 -16.23 -5.99
N GLN A 150 -5.66 -15.74 -5.08
CA GLN A 150 -5.80 -15.87 -3.63
C GLN A 150 -6.48 -14.65 -3.00
N GLN A 151 -6.38 -13.49 -3.63
CA GLN A 151 -7.02 -12.25 -3.20
C GLN A 151 -7.84 -11.63 -4.34
N LEU A 152 -9.14 -11.47 -4.09
CA LEU A 152 -10.05 -10.73 -4.96
C LEU A 152 -10.56 -9.51 -4.21
N ALA A 153 -10.46 -8.33 -4.82
CA ALA A 153 -11.10 -7.13 -4.30
C ALA A 153 -11.95 -6.42 -5.35
N LEU A 154 -13.24 -6.27 -5.05
CA LEU A 154 -14.17 -5.45 -5.81
C LEU A 154 -14.44 -4.17 -5.00
N PHE A 155 -13.66 -3.13 -5.26
CA PHE A 155 -13.71 -1.88 -4.51
C PHE A 155 -14.62 -0.85 -5.17
N ALA A 156 -15.65 -0.39 -4.46
CA ALA A 156 -16.61 0.59 -4.97
C ALA A 156 -17.17 0.20 -6.37
N CYS A 157 -17.31 -1.10 -6.62
CA CYS A 157 -17.94 -1.62 -7.83
C CYS A 157 -19.46 -1.59 -7.66
N VAL A 158 -20.16 -1.18 -8.71
CA VAL A 158 -21.62 -1.01 -8.70
C VAL A 158 -22.26 -2.07 -9.60
N PRO A 159 -23.12 -2.96 -9.06
CA PRO A 159 -23.86 -3.90 -9.89
C PRO A 159 -24.88 -3.15 -10.77
N ILE A 160 -24.98 -3.55 -12.03
CA ILE A 160 -26.06 -3.15 -12.93
C ILE A 160 -27.01 -4.34 -13.05
N PHE A 161 -28.19 -4.21 -12.48
CA PHE A 161 -29.24 -5.23 -12.56
C PHE A 161 -29.92 -5.18 -13.94
N SER A 162 -29.35 -5.89 -14.91
CA SER A 162 -29.96 -6.13 -16.21
C SER A 162 -30.56 -7.54 -16.27
N HIS A 163 -31.56 -7.74 -17.13
CA HIS A 163 -32.04 -9.09 -17.47
C HIS A 163 -30.89 -9.90 -18.07
N LEU A 164 -30.71 -11.14 -17.62
CA LEU A 164 -29.74 -12.08 -18.18
C LEU A 164 -29.99 -12.25 -19.67
N THR A 165 -28.96 -12.02 -20.50
CA THR A 165 -29.05 -12.30 -21.94
C THR A 165 -28.65 -13.75 -22.26
N GLY A 166 -28.04 -14.45 -21.30
CA GLY A 166 -27.84 -15.89 -21.26
C GLY A 166 -26.91 -16.30 -20.12
N VAL A 167 -27.23 -17.38 -19.40
CA VAL A 167 -26.25 -18.04 -18.52
C VAL A 167 -25.30 -18.83 -19.44
N PRO A 168 -23.97 -18.84 -19.22
CA PRO A 168 -23.09 -19.67 -20.03
C PRO A 168 -23.59 -21.12 -20.03
N CYS A 169 -23.84 -21.74 -21.20
CA CYS A 169 -24.44 -23.08 -21.31
C CYS A 169 -23.66 -24.18 -20.55
N SER A 170 -22.39 -23.94 -20.21
CA SER A 170 -21.57 -24.81 -19.36
C SER A 170 -21.97 -24.80 -17.88
N VAL A 171 -22.75 -23.81 -17.43
CA VAL A 171 -23.11 -23.57 -16.02
C VAL A 171 -24.61 -23.79 -15.74
N GLU A 172 -25.46 -23.76 -16.78
CA GLU A 172 -26.92 -23.91 -16.70
C GLU A 172 -27.40 -25.20 -16.00
N LYS A 173 -26.58 -26.25 -15.94
CA LYS A 173 -26.93 -27.53 -15.28
C LYS A 173 -26.48 -27.64 -13.81
N GLU A 174 -25.63 -26.73 -13.33
CA GLU A 174 -25.02 -26.84 -12.00
C GLU A 174 -25.41 -25.70 -11.03
N ALA A 175 -25.91 -24.57 -11.53
CA ALA A 175 -26.12 -23.36 -10.74
C ALA A 175 -27.56 -23.12 -10.23
N SER A 176 -28.50 -24.07 -10.34
CA SER A 176 -29.86 -23.83 -9.86
C SER A 176 -29.99 -23.97 -8.33
N TRP A 177 -29.46 -23.01 -7.56
CA TRP A 177 -29.79 -22.89 -6.14
C TRP A 177 -31.18 -22.28 -5.99
N SER A 178 -32.14 -23.06 -5.51
CA SER A 178 -33.49 -22.57 -5.24
C SER A 178 -33.44 -21.39 -4.26
N GLY A 179 -33.92 -20.22 -4.68
CA GLY A 179 -34.02 -19.03 -3.82
C GLY A 179 -32.84 -18.06 -3.88
N VAL A 180 -31.85 -18.28 -4.75
CA VAL A 180 -30.77 -17.31 -5.01
C VAL A 180 -31.13 -16.46 -6.23
N SER A 181 -31.09 -15.14 -6.10
CA SER A 181 -31.31 -14.22 -7.21
C SER A 181 -30.20 -14.30 -8.25
N SER A 182 -30.58 -14.13 -9.52
CA SER A 182 -29.64 -14.14 -10.66
C SER A 182 -28.54 -13.08 -10.56
N HIS A 183 -28.75 -12.02 -9.76
CA HIS A 183 -27.78 -10.93 -9.61
C HIS A 183 -26.55 -11.33 -8.78
N ILE A 184 -26.73 -12.16 -7.75
CA ILE A 184 -25.65 -12.60 -6.85
C ILE A 184 -25.19 -14.03 -7.10
N GLU A 185 -26.01 -14.81 -7.82
CA GLU A 185 -25.74 -16.18 -8.24
C GLU A 185 -24.33 -16.41 -8.81
N PRO A 186 -23.75 -15.53 -9.67
CA PRO A 186 -22.38 -15.70 -10.14
C PRO A 186 -21.36 -15.80 -8.99
N PHE A 187 -21.49 -14.94 -7.99
CA PHE A 187 -20.56 -14.89 -6.87
C PHE A 187 -20.81 -16.02 -5.87
N VAL A 188 -22.06 -16.44 -5.68
CA VAL A 188 -22.39 -17.65 -4.92
C VAL A 188 -21.76 -18.87 -5.61
N TYR A 189 -21.89 -19.01 -6.93
CA TYR A 189 -21.24 -20.07 -7.70
C TYR A 189 -19.72 -20.07 -7.52
N MET A 190 -19.10 -18.90 -7.67
CA MET A 190 -17.66 -18.73 -7.47
C MET A 190 -17.23 -19.19 -6.07
N LEU A 191 -17.93 -18.75 -5.04
CA LEU A 191 -17.62 -19.12 -3.65
C LEU A 191 -17.71 -20.62 -3.41
N HIS A 192 -18.65 -21.33 -4.02
CA HIS A 192 -18.73 -22.78 -3.88
C HIS A 192 -17.56 -23.50 -4.56
N LYS A 193 -17.13 -23.04 -5.74
CA LYS A 193 -16.19 -23.78 -6.59
C LYS A 193 -14.73 -23.35 -6.47
N VAL A 194 -14.43 -22.10 -6.13
CA VAL A 194 -13.05 -21.60 -6.05
C VAL A 194 -12.37 -22.08 -4.78
N THR A 195 -11.18 -22.68 -4.79
CA THR A 195 -10.51 -23.20 -3.58
C THR A 195 -9.28 -22.40 -3.17
N SER A 196 -8.74 -21.65 -4.13
CA SER A 196 -7.55 -20.80 -4.00
C SER A 196 -7.80 -19.52 -3.21
N LEU A 197 -9.01 -18.98 -3.24
CA LEU A 197 -9.33 -17.69 -2.63
C LEU A 197 -9.23 -17.74 -1.10
N ARG A 198 -8.46 -16.79 -0.55
CA ARG A 198 -8.14 -16.61 0.88
C ARG A 198 -8.65 -15.27 1.40
N LYS A 199 -8.58 -14.21 0.58
CA LYS A 199 -9.04 -12.86 0.91
C LYS A 199 -10.06 -12.38 -0.10
N LEU A 200 -11.21 -11.89 0.37
CA LEU A 200 -12.28 -11.40 -0.50
C LEU A 200 -12.75 -10.03 -0.03
N THR A 201 -12.71 -9.02 -0.90
CA THR A 201 -13.36 -7.74 -0.68
C THR A 201 -14.57 -7.60 -1.60
N PHE A 202 -15.77 -7.38 -1.03
CA PHE A 202 -17.03 -7.44 -1.77
C PHE A 202 -18.01 -6.31 -1.39
N PRO A 203 -18.63 -5.61 -2.35
CA PRO A 203 -19.61 -4.55 -2.12
C PRO A 203 -21.01 -5.12 -1.86
N VAL A 204 -21.15 -5.87 -0.77
CA VAL A 204 -22.37 -6.62 -0.44
C VAL A 204 -23.59 -5.71 -0.38
N SER A 205 -23.43 -4.50 0.13
CA SER A 205 -24.50 -3.53 0.31
C SER A 205 -25.15 -3.03 -0.96
N SER A 206 -24.44 -3.14 -2.09
CA SER A 206 -24.95 -2.74 -3.39
C SER A 206 -25.98 -3.73 -3.93
N TYR A 207 -26.18 -4.87 -3.25
CA TYR A 207 -27.14 -5.91 -3.60
C TYR A 207 -28.40 -5.84 -2.73
N PRO A 208 -29.56 -6.32 -3.23
CA PRO A 208 -30.77 -6.52 -2.43
C PRO A 208 -30.54 -7.39 -1.20
N LEU A 209 -31.38 -7.26 -0.18
CA LEU A 209 -31.22 -7.94 1.11
C LEU A 209 -31.16 -9.48 0.99
N GLU A 210 -32.00 -10.06 0.14
CA GLU A 210 -32.03 -11.51 -0.10
C GLU A 210 -30.70 -12.00 -0.69
N ASP A 211 -30.09 -11.20 -1.55
CA ASP A 211 -28.81 -11.48 -2.18
C ASP A 211 -27.65 -11.37 -1.18
N GLN A 212 -27.70 -10.36 -0.31
CA GLN A 212 -26.74 -10.21 0.78
C GLN A 212 -26.75 -11.46 1.66
N ARG A 213 -27.94 -11.95 2.02
CA ARG A 213 -28.11 -13.17 2.81
C ARG A 213 -27.53 -14.39 2.09
N ALA A 214 -27.90 -14.61 0.83
CA ALA A 214 -27.42 -15.74 0.05
C ALA A 214 -25.88 -15.75 -0.09
N PHE A 215 -25.28 -14.58 -0.32
CA PHE A 215 -23.83 -14.42 -0.40
C PHE A 215 -23.14 -14.76 0.92
N LEU A 216 -23.68 -14.29 2.04
CA LEU A 216 -23.12 -14.54 3.36
C LEU A 216 -23.27 -16.02 3.76
N GLU A 217 -24.42 -16.65 3.48
CA GLU A 217 -24.61 -18.08 3.68
C GLU A 217 -23.59 -18.91 2.88
N ALA A 218 -23.30 -18.52 1.64
CA ALA A 218 -22.25 -19.16 0.83
C ALA A 218 -20.85 -18.98 1.45
N LEU A 219 -20.56 -17.84 2.10
CA LEU A 219 -19.30 -17.60 2.78
C LEU A 219 -19.12 -18.45 4.04
N VAL A 220 -20.21 -18.79 4.75
CA VAL A 220 -20.16 -19.58 5.98
C VAL A 220 -19.65 -20.99 5.72
N VAL A 221 -20.06 -21.57 4.61
CA VAL A 221 -19.63 -22.91 4.19
C VAL A 221 -18.21 -22.89 3.62
N LYS A 222 -17.60 -21.71 3.44
CA LYS A 222 -16.28 -21.56 2.82
C LYS A 222 -15.15 -21.45 3.83
N ASP A 223 -14.51 -22.57 4.11
CA ASP A 223 -13.35 -22.63 5.03
C ASP A 223 -12.06 -22.07 4.43
N SER A 224 -11.99 -21.98 3.11
CA SER A 224 -10.79 -21.52 2.41
C SER A 224 -10.54 -20.01 2.57
N ILE A 225 -11.56 -19.23 2.95
CA ILE A 225 -11.48 -17.77 3.07
C ILE A 225 -11.14 -17.40 4.52
N GLU A 226 -9.97 -16.79 4.67
CA GLU A 226 -9.41 -16.33 5.94
C GLU A 226 -9.91 -14.93 6.31
N GLU A 227 -10.15 -14.08 5.30
CA GLU A 227 -10.51 -12.67 5.47
C GLU A 227 -11.57 -12.25 4.46
N VAL A 228 -12.70 -11.72 4.96
CA VAL A 228 -13.78 -11.14 4.15
C VAL A 228 -13.90 -9.66 4.50
N ARG A 229 -13.64 -8.79 3.53
CA ARG A 229 -13.81 -7.35 3.61
C ARG A 229 -15.14 -6.94 3.00
N VAL A 230 -16.09 -6.53 3.83
CA VAL A 230 -17.43 -6.12 3.38
C VAL A 230 -17.46 -4.61 3.17
N GLN A 231 -17.87 -4.19 1.97
CA GLN A 231 -18.04 -2.79 1.61
C GLN A 231 -19.51 -2.34 1.59
N SER A 232 -19.64 -1.02 1.76
CA SER A 232 -20.73 -0.05 1.85
C SER A 232 -22.00 -0.41 2.62
N LEU A 233 -21.93 -1.13 3.76
CA LEU A 233 -23.14 -1.55 4.50
C LEU A 233 -24.16 -0.43 4.77
N ASN A 234 -25.37 -0.61 4.26
CA ASN A 234 -26.48 0.27 4.56
C ASN A 234 -26.88 0.13 6.04
N TYR A 235 -26.79 1.22 6.79
CA TYR A 235 -27.10 1.31 8.23
C TYR A 235 -28.48 0.75 8.62
N ARG A 236 -29.49 0.87 7.75
CA ARG A 236 -30.85 0.36 8.01
C ARG A 236 -30.90 -1.16 8.17
N HIS A 237 -29.90 -1.87 7.65
CA HIS A 237 -29.85 -3.33 7.58
C HIS A 237 -28.75 -3.93 8.47
N LEU A 238 -28.02 -3.09 9.22
CA LEU A 238 -26.89 -3.48 10.06
C LEU A 238 -27.32 -4.47 11.17
N SER A 239 -28.53 -4.31 11.71
CA SER A 239 -29.10 -5.19 12.75
C SER A 239 -29.31 -6.62 12.26
N GLU A 240 -29.81 -6.76 11.04
CA GLU A 240 -30.08 -8.07 10.42
C GLU A 240 -28.78 -8.73 9.98
N PHE A 241 -27.85 -7.95 9.41
CA PHE A 241 -26.51 -8.40 9.08
C PHE A 241 -25.76 -8.89 10.34
N ARG A 242 -25.88 -8.18 11.47
CA ARG A 242 -25.32 -8.59 12.76
C ARG A 242 -25.90 -9.92 13.24
N ARG A 243 -27.22 -10.09 13.16
CA ARG A 243 -27.87 -11.34 13.52
C ARG A 243 -27.29 -12.48 12.69
N LEU A 244 -27.18 -12.28 11.37
CA LEU A 244 -26.59 -13.27 10.49
C LEU A 244 -25.14 -13.61 10.85
N LEU A 245 -24.28 -12.62 11.13
CA LEU A 245 -22.90 -12.87 11.56
C LEU A 245 -22.80 -13.61 12.91
N SER A 246 -23.73 -13.33 13.82
CA SER A 246 -23.78 -13.95 15.15
C SER A 246 -24.26 -15.40 15.05
N ASP A 247 -25.31 -15.64 14.28
CA ASP A 247 -25.91 -16.96 14.06
C ASP A 247 -24.96 -17.89 13.31
N THR A 248 -24.13 -17.34 12.42
CA THR A 248 -23.23 -18.11 11.56
C THR A 248 -21.80 -18.26 12.10
N GLY A 249 -21.42 -17.49 13.12
CA GLY A 249 -20.07 -17.52 13.71
C GLY A 249 -18.95 -17.00 12.79
N ILE A 250 -19.27 -16.42 11.62
CA ILE A 250 -18.28 -15.94 10.64
C ILE A 250 -17.68 -14.57 11.04
N GLY A 251 -18.20 -13.92 12.07
CA GLY A 251 -17.81 -12.56 12.49
C GLY A 251 -16.31 -12.35 12.74
N GLY A 252 -15.57 -13.39 13.14
CA GLY A 252 -14.11 -13.32 13.31
C GLY A 252 -13.32 -13.19 12.00
N ARG A 253 -13.92 -13.54 10.86
CA ARG A 253 -13.32 -13.46 9.51
C ARG A 253 -13.76 -12.20 8.75
N VAL A 254 -14.83 -11.54 9.21
CA VAL A 254 -15.43 -10.41 8.51
C VAL A 254 -14.88 -9.08 9.04
N ILE A 255 -14.21 -8.35 8.17
CA ILE A 255 -13.76 -6.98 8.36
C ILE A 255 -14.72 -6.07 7.59
N PHE A 256 -15.25 -5.05 8.26
CA PHE A 256 -16.01 -4.01 7.56
C PHE A 256 -15.02 -3.00 7.00
N CYS A 257 -15.24 -2.48 5.79
CA CYS A 257 -14.31 -1.55 5.13
C CYS A 257 -14.90 -0.14 4.90
N THR A 258 -16.14 0.08 5.31
CA THR A 258 -16.93 1.27 4.94
C THR A 258 -18.12 1.42 5.89
N VAL A 259 -18.38 2.65 6.33
CA VAL A 259 -19.65 3.01 6.95
C VAL A 259 -20.20 4.19 6.16
N PRO A 260 -21.22 4.01 5.31
CA PRO A 260 -22.00 5.10 4.76
C PRO A 260 -22.92 5.68 5.84
N VAL A 261 -22.85 7.00 5.97
CA VAL A 261 -23.55 7.83 6.95
C VAL A 261 -24.80 8.36 6.26
N ASP A 262 -25.87 7.57 6.16
CA ASP A 262 -27.09 8.03 5.48
C ASP A 262 -28.02 8.86 6.40
N ASP A 263 -27.55 9.35 7.56
CA ASP A 263 -28.37 10.17 8.48
C ASP A 263 -27.56 10.99 9.51
N GLY A 264 -26.27 11.27 9.27
CA GLY A 264 -25.44 12.05 10.22
C GLY A 264 -25.29 11.44 11.62
N ARG A 265 -25.61 10.15 11.76
CA ARG A 265 -25.48 9.37 12.99
C ARG A 265 -24.79 8.06 12.64
N LEU A 266 -23.48 7.91 12.91
CA LEU A 266 -23.01 6.58 13.31
C LEU A 266 -23.60 6.30 14.70
N ASP A 267 -24.84 5.84 14.77
CA ASP A 267 -25.42 5.31 15.99
C ASP A 267 -24.76 3.95 16.26
N MET A 268 -23.56 4.02 16.84
CA MET A 268 -22.74 2.88 17.18
C MET A 268 -22.87 2.64 18.69
N ASP A 269 -24.01 2.10 19.11
CA ASP A 269 -24.12 1.23 20.31
C ASP A 269 -23.30 -0.08 20.14
N LEU A 270 -22.27 -0.02 19.30
CA LEU A 270 -21.56 -1.09 18.64
C LEU A 270 -20.10 -1.03 19.08
N ARG A 271 -19.81 -1.70 20.20
CA ARG A 271 -18.45 -2.16 20.51
C ARG A 271 -18.08 -3.27 19.52
N MET A 272 -17.86 -2.92 18.26
CA MET A 272 -17.47 -3.87 17.23
C MET A 272 -15.98 -4.13 17.34
N THR A 273 -15.61 -5.15 18.10
CA THR A 273 -14.22 -5.66 18.25
C THR A 273 -13.58 -6.15 16.95
N TYR A 274 -14.30 -6.11 15.83
CA TYR A 274 -13.92 -6.71 14.55
C TYR A 274 -13.70 -5.69 13.41
N VAL A 275 -13.97 -4.38 13.61
CA VAL A 275 -13.71 -3.37 12.58
C VAL A 275 -12.23 -2.99 12.60
N ARG A 276 -11.52 -3.29 11.50
CA ARG A 276 -10.10 -2.95 11.33
C ARG A 276 -9.87 -1.89 10.25
N ASP A 277 -10.75 -1.78 9.27
CA ASP A 277 -10.62 -0.80 8.19
C ASP A 277 -11.87 0.08 8.12
N VAL A 278 -11.73 1.39 7.99
CA VAL A 278 -12.88 2.28 7.77
C VAL A 278 -12.58 3.20 6.61
N SER A 279 -13.44 3.19 5.60
CA SER A 279 -13.47 4.22 4.57
C SER A 279 -14.68 5.09 4.80
N MET A 280 -14.46 6.35 5.13
CA MET A 280 -15.47 7.40 5.16
C MET A 280 -15.45 8.11 3.81
N TRP A 281 -16.39 7.75 2.96
CA TRP A 281 -16.74 8.50 1.76
C TRP A 281 -18.00 9.28 2.10
N LEU A 282 -17.85 10.59 2.28
CA LEU A 282 -18.97 11.45 2.63
C LEU A 282 -19.28 12.28 1.37
N ASP A 283 -20.30 11.84 0.63
CA ASP A 283 -20.96 12.58 -0.45
C ASP A 283 -21.87 13.65 0.16
N ILE A 284 -21.29 14.47 1.06
CA ILE A 284 -22.03 15.24 2.06
C ILE A 284 -21.74 16.72 1.91
N GLU A 285 -22.79 17.49 1.65
CA GLU A 285 -22.79 18.96 1.62
C GLU A 285 -22.86 19.60 3.02
N SER A 286 -23.09 18.80 4.09
CA SER A 286 -23.40 19.28 5.44
C SER A 286 -22.25 19.15 6.46
N PRO A 287 -21.74 20.27 7.03
CA PRO A 287 -20.67 20.26 8.06
C PRO A 287 -21.01 19.47 9.34
N ASN A 288 -22.29 19.37 9.71
CA ASN A 288 -22.72 18.68 10.93
C ASN A 288 -22.43 17.17 10.88
N GLU A 289 -22.48 16.59 9.69
CA GLU A 289 -22.29 15.16 9.47
C GLU A 289 -20.80 14.81 9.54
N VAL A 290 -19.93 15.66 9.00
CA VAL A 290 -18.47 15.57 9.16
C VAL A 290 -18.08 15.60 10.65
N TYR A 291 -18.64 16.55 11.40
CA TYR A 291 -18.43 16.64 12.84
C TYR A 291 -18.86 15.35 13.56
N SER A 292 -20.04 14.83 13.23
CA SER A 292 -20.57 13.59 13.82
C SER A 292 -19.64 12.40 13.56
N GLY A 293 -19.18 12.24 12.31
CA GLY A 293 -18.30 11.16 11.89
C GLY A 293 -16.96 11.19 12.62
N PHE A 294 -16.32 12.35 12.70
CA PHE A 294 -15.05 12.48 13.44
C PHE A 294 -15.23 12.31 14.95
N ARG A 295 -16.36 12.74 15.52
CA ARG A 295 -16.67 12.48 16.93
C ARG A 295 -16.78 10.98 17.20
N GLN A 296 -17.34 10.23 16.27
CA GLN A 296 -17.48 8.79 16.37
C GLN A 296 -16.16 8.04 16.13
N LEU A 297 -15.25 8.55 15.29
CA LEU A 297 -13.90 7.96 15.17
C LEU A 297 -13.19 7.85 16.52
N LEU A 298 -13.44 8.76 17.47
CA LEU A 298 -12.85 8.71 18.80
C LEU A 298 -13.18 7.41 19.57
N THR A 299 -14.26 6.70 19.20
CA THR A 299 -14.59 5.39 19.79
C THR A 299 -13.96 4.22 19.05
N LEU A 300 -13.33 4.45 17.90
CA LEU A 300 -12.79 3.43 16.98
C LEU A 300 -11.25 3.44 16.96
N LEU A 301 -10.62 3.33 18.13
CA LEU A 301 -9.15 3.34 18.24
C LEU A 301 -8.48 2.03 17.77
N GLY A 302 -9.25 1.01 17.39
CA GLY A 302 -8.76 -0.28 16.89
C GLY A 302 -8.50 -0.34 15.38
N LEU A 303 -8.72 0.76 14.64
CA LEU A 303 -8.60 0.77 13.18
C LEU A 303 -7.14 0.75 12.73
N THR A 304 -6.84 -0.15 11.80
CA THR A 304 -5.55 -0.28 11.10
C THR A 304 -5.52 0.48 9.78
N THR A 305 -6.67 0.70 9.14
CA THR A 305 -6.78 1.52 7.92
C THR A 305 -7.91 2.55 8.07
N LEU A 306 -7.64 3.79 7.66
CA LEU A 306 -8.64 4.85 7.61
C LEU A 306 -8.52 5.63 6.30
N VAL A 307 -9.60 5.71 5.54
CA VAL A 307 -9.71 6.55 4.35
C VAL A 307 -10.77 7.61 4.62
N VAL A 308 -10.43 8.89 4.46
CA VAL A 308 -11.33 10.02 4.62
C VAL A 308 -11.35 10.81 3.33
N CYS A 309 -12.47 10.74 2.61
CA CYS A 309 -12.68 11.45 1.35
C CYS A 309 -13.95 12.30 1.47
N LEU A 310 -13.79 13.63 1.47
CA LEU A 310 -14.87 14.60 1.62
C LEU A 310 -14.86 15.58 0.44
N GLU A 311 -16.04 15.85 -0.11
CA GLU A 311 -16.19 16.91 -1.11
C GLU A 311 -16.21 18.31 -0.48
N CYS A 312 -16.59 18.40 0.80
CA CYS A 312 -16.66 19.64 1.56
C CYS A 312 -15.37 19.95 2.35
N SER A 313 -15.28 21.19 2.85
CA SER A 313 -14.20 21.58 3.76
C SER A 313 -14.54 21.19 5.20
N ILE A 314 -13.55 20.71 5.95
CA ILE A 314 -13.69 20.52 7.39
C ILE A 314 -13.68 21.86 8.13
N ASP A 315 -14.44 21.95 9.22
CA ASP A 315 -14.42 23.09 10.14
C ASP A 315 -13.43 22.89 11.31
N ALA A 316 -13.27 23.92 12.13
CA ALA A 316 -12.33 23.92 13.26
C ALA A 316 -12.62 22.84 14.30
N GLU A 317 -13.88 22.55 14.60
CA GLU A 317 -14.24 21.54 15.61
C GLU A 317 -14.03 20.12 15.06
N SER A 318 -14.39 19.88 13.81
CA SER A 318 -14.11 18.66 13.07
C SER A 318 -12.61 18.36 13.01
N ALA A 319 -11.79 19.36 12.70
CA ALA A 319 -10.34 19.24 12.67
C ALA A 319 -9.74 18.89 14.05
N LYS A 320 -10.27 19.46 15.14
CA LYS A 320 -9.86 19.12 16.51
C LYS A 320 -10.21 17.68 16.86
N LEU A 321 -11.43 17.23 16.58
CA LEU A 321 -11.85 15.85 16.83
C LEU A 321 -10.98 14.86 16.06
N PHE A 322 -10.75 15.14 14.78
CA PHE A 322 -9.91 14.25 13.98
C PHE A 322 -8.45 14.28 14.44
N GLY A 323 -7.92 15.45 14.78
CA GLY A 323 -6.59 15.56 15.39
C GLY A 323 -6.46 14.77 16.70
N GLN A 324 -7.49 14.79 17.56
CA GLN A 324 -7.52 13.97 18.78
C GLN A 324 -7.50 12.47 18.46
N TYR A 325 -8.27 12.03 17.47
CA TYR A 325 -8.26 10.65 17.01
C TYR A 325 -6.85 10.21 16.56
N LEU A 326 -6.21 11.00 15.70
CA LEU A 326 -4.87 10.71 15.17
C LEU A 326 -3.80 10.65 16.27
N ARG A 327 -3.93 11.44 17.34
CA ARG A 327 -3.01 11.40 18.48
C ARG A 327 -3.18 10.13 19.33
N ASN A 328 -4.42 9.63 19.44
CA ASN A 328 -4.77 8.56 20.37
C ASN A 328 -4.72 7.17 19.74
N THR A 329 -4.75 7.06 18.41
CA THR A 329 -4.61 5.77 17.74
C THR A 329 -3.19 5.24 17.84
N LEU A 330 -3.07 3.98 18.28
CA LEU A 330 -1.78 3.27 18.43
C LEU A 330 -1.60 2.18 17.36
N VAL A 331 -2.65 1.89 16.60
CA VAL A 331 -2.69 0.75 15.66
C VAL A 331 -2.96 1.17 14.22
N LEU A 332 -3.40 2.41 13.95
CA LEU A 332 -3.64 2.90 12.60
C LEU A 332 -2.35 2.91 11.78
N LYS A 333 -2.30 2.13 10.71
CA LYS A 333 -1.14 1.93 9.83
C LYS A 333 -1.28 2.68 8.51
N ASP A 334 -2.45 2.63 7.89
CA ASP A 334 -2.71 3.28 6.61
C ASP A 334 -3.75 4.39 6.78
N LEU A 335 -3.38 5.61 6.41
CA LEU A 335 -4.23 6.79 6.49
C LEU A 335 -4.25 7.51 5.15
N ARG A 336 -5.44 7.63 4.54
CA ARG A 336 -5.70 8.51 3.39
C ARG A 336 -6.64 9.63 3.77
N MET A 337 -6.29 10.85 3.37
CA MET A 337 -7.08 12.06 3.61
C MET A 337 -7.17 12.87 2.33
N SER A 338 -8.38 13.00 1.79
CA SER A 338 -8.71 13.80 0.62
C SER A 338 -9.90 14.70 0.95
N PHE A 339 -9.63 15.97 1.22
CA PHE A 339 -10.65 16.99 1.52
C PHE A 339 -10.05 18.39 1.49
N SER A 340 -10.88 19.42 1.57
CA SER A 340 -10.41 20.80 1.75
C SER A 340 -10.32 21.17 3.24
N ALA A 341 -9.34 21.98 3.61
CA ALA A 341 -9.27 22.58 4.95
C ALA A 341 -8.70 24.00 4.85
N CYS A 342 -9.15 24.86 5.76
CA CYS A 342 -8.52 26.16 5.95
C CYS A 342 -7.18 26.01 6.68
N ARG A 343 -6.42 27.11 6.75
CA ARG A 343 -5.03 27.09 7.23
C ARG A 343 -4.93 26.56 8.65
N ASP A 344 -5.82 27.00 9.54
CA ASP A 344 -5.68 26.76 10.96
C ASP A 344 -6.11 25.31 11.31
N GLU A 345 -7.11 24.78 10.61
CA GLU A 345 -7.54 23.37 10.63
C GLU A 345 -6.41 22.45 10.18
N ALA A 346 -5.75 22.79 9.07
CA ALA A 346 -4.60 22.05 8.58
C ALA A 346 -3.44 22.05 9.60
N LEU A 347 -3.22 23.13 10.34
CA LEU A 347 -2.20 23.17 11.39
C LEU A 347 -2.52 22.20 12.54
N VAL A 348 -3.79 22.09 12.94
CA VAL A 348 -4.23 21.14 13.97
C VAL A 348 -3.93 19.70 13.55
N LEU A 349 -4.23 19.34 12.30
CA LEU A 349 -3.97 18.00 11.76
C LEU A 349 -2.47 17.72 11.65
N LEU A 350 -1.66 18.69 11.20
CA LEU A 350 -0.20 18.54 11.10
C LEU A 350 0.45 18.33 12.47
N GLU A 351 0.00 19.05 13.50
CA GLU A 351 0.46 18.84 14.86
C GLU A 351 0.11 17.43 15.35
N ALA A 352 -1.12 16.96 15.10
CA ALA A 352 -1.53 15.60 15.44
C ALA A 352 -0.69 14.53 14.73
N LEU A 353 -0.45 14.68 13.43
CA LEU A 353 0.39 13.76 12.64
C LEU A 353 1.85 13.75 13.14
N SER A 354 2.38 14.88 13.59
CA SER A 354 3.74 14.97 14.12
C SER A 354 3.98 14.12 15.38
N LEU A 355 2.91 13.89 16.14
CA LEU A 355 2.93 13.11 17.39
C LEU A 355 2.55 11.64 17.16
N ASN A 356 1.96 11.29 16.01
CA ASN A 356 1.54 9.94 15.74
C ASN A 356 2.74 9.03 15.42
N THR A 357 2.77 7.87 16.07
CA THR A 357 3.80 6.84 15.88
C THR A 357 3.28 5.53 15.30
N SER A 358 1.99 5.44 14.99
CA SER A 358 1.38 4.21 14.49
C SER A 358 1.41 4.13 12.95
N ILE A 359 1.21 5.27 12.28
CA ILE A 359 0.99 5.38 10.84
C ILE A 359 2.27 5.08 10.07
N THR A 360 2.17 4.13 9.13
CA THR A 360 3.25 3.68 8.25
C THR A 360 3.01 4.06 6.78
N ALA A 361 1.77 4.26 6.37
CA ALA A 361 1.39 4.74 5.04
C ALA A 361 0.49 5.97 5.18
N LEU A 362 0.89 7.08 4.57
CA LEU A 362 0.19 8.36 4.65
C LEU A 362 -0.07 8.93 3.26
N ASP A 363 -1.33 9.22 2.96
CA ASP A 363 -1.78 9.81 1.70
C ASP A 363 -2.53 11.13 1.98
N VAL A 364 -2.00 12.24 1.47
CA VAL A 364 -2.48 13.59 1.74
C VAL A 364 -2.85 14.30 0.43
N GLU A 365 -4.13 14.64 0.32
CA GLU A 365 -4.71 15.31 -0.83
C GLU A 365 -5.61 16.48 -0.40
N GLY A 366 -5.47 17.62 -1.08
CA GLY A 366 -6.47 18.69 -1.05
C GLY A 366 -6.39 19.70 0.11
N TRP A 367 -5.86 19.36 1.30
CA TRP A 367 -5.95 20.26 2.47
C TRP A 367 -4.66 21.03 2.82
N CYS A 368 -3.48 20.58 2.40
CA CYS A 368 -2.21 21.30 2.59
C CYS A 368 -1.94 22.34 1.48
N ARG A 369 -2.83 23.34 1.32
CA ARG A 369 -2.86 24.24 0.13
C ARG A 369 -1.97 25.48 0.19
N THR A 370 -1.40 25.81 1.35
CA THR A 370 -0.58 27.02 1.53
C THR A 370 0.92 26.70 1.56
N ARG A 371 1.79 27.69 1.28
CA ARG A 371 3.25 27.50 1.42
C ARG A 371 3.66 27.10 2.84
N ARG A 372 2.96 27.61 3.86
CA ARG A 372 3.28 27.35 5.27
C ARG A 372 2.90 25.92 5.65
N THR A 373 1.67 25.50 5.38
CA THR A 373 1.18 24.15 5.68
C THR A 373 1.94 23.08 4.90
N ALA A 374 2.28 23.35 3.64
CA ALA A 374 3.09 22.45 2.82
C ALA A 374 4.51 22.22 3.35
N ARG A 375 5.17 23.26 3.88
CA ARG A 375 6.49 23.11 4.53
C ARG A 375 6.40 22.31 5.82
N LEU A 376 5.40 22.62 6.65
CA LEU A 376 5.18 21.87 7.89
C LEU A 376 4.85 20.40 7.62
N LEU A 377 4.08 20.08 6.58
CA LEU A 377 3.89 18.69 6.17
C LEU A 377 5.20 18.02 5.79
N ALA A 378 6.07 18.70 5.04
CA ALA A 378 7.39 18.17 4.70
C ALA A 378 8.24 17.93 5.96
N ASP A 379 8.22 18.84 6.93
CA ASP A 379 8.95 18.71 8.20
C ASP A 379 8.43 17.52 9.04
N VAL A 380 7.10 17.39 9.13
CA VAL A 380 6.43 16.28 9.82
C VAL A 380 6.83 14.94 9.20
N VAL A 381 6.71 14.80 7.88
CA VAL A 381 6.99 13.54 7.19
C VAL A 381 8.48 13.21 7.20
N SER A 382 9.36 14.20 6.98
CA SER A 382 10.81 13.97 6.99
C SER A 382 11.36 13.61 8.36
N SER A 383 10.77 14.13 9.44
CA SER A 383 11.18 13.82 10.82
C SER A 383 10.53 12.55 11.39
N ASN A 384 9.44 12.07 10.77
CA ASN A 384 8.74 10.87 11.22
C ASN A 384 9.55 9.60 10.93
N LYS A 385 9.66 8.73 11.94
CA LYS A 385 10.45 7.48 11.89
C LYS A 385 9.63 6.22 11.59
N ASN A 386 8.32 6.36 11.42
CA ASN A 386 7.38 5.26 11.19
C ASN A 386 6.79 5.28 9.78
N ILE A 387 6.62 6.46 9.16
CA ILE A 387 6.09 6.57 7.78
C ILE A 387 7.08 5.96 6.80
N VAL A 388 6.67 4.86 6.16
CA VAL A 388 7.41 4.12 5.14
C VAL A 388 6.96 4.54 3.74
N ALA A 389 5.65 4.73 3.55
CA ALA A 389 5.05 5.11 2.28
C ALA A 389 4.32 6.44 2.41
N PHE A 390 4.59 7.37 1.49
CA PHE A 390 4.01 8.70 1.51
C PHE A 390 3.50 9.09 0.13
N ARG A 391 2.25 9.59 0.06
CA ARG A 391 1.69 10.22 -1.15
C ARG A 391 1.25 11.64 -0.82
N TYR A 392 1.56 12.55 -1.74
CA TYR A 392 1.10 13.94 -1.64
C TYR A 392 0.64 14.48 -2.99
N TYR A 393 -0.61 14.94 -3.01
CA TYR A 393 -1.20 15.65 -4.13
C TYR A 393 -1.65 17.05 -3.71
N SER A 394 -1.28 18.05 -4.53
CA SER A 394 -1.70 19.44 -4.33
C SER A 394 -1.88 20.15 -5.66
N GLU A 395 -3.09 20.66 -5.89
CA GLU A 395 -3.41 21.49 -7.05
C GLU A 395 -2.64 22.84 -7.00
N GLY A 396 -2.31 23.31 -5.79
CA GLY A 396 -1.69 24.62 -5.55
C GLY A 396 -0.21 24.65 -5.94
N ARG A 397 0.13 25.34 -7.04
CA ARG A 397 1.53 25.43 -7.54
C ARG A 397 2.53 25.90 -6.48
N ASN A 398 2.13 26.89 -5.68
CA ASN A 398 3.00 27.46 -4.64
C ASN A 398 3.21 26.52 -3.45
N ALA A 399 2.19 25.74 -3.08
CA ALA A 399 2.26 24.77 -2.00
C ALA A 399 3.08 23.55 -2.42
N SER A 400 2.81 22.98 -3.59
CA SER A 400 3.61 21.87 -4.14
C SER A 400 5.10 22.22 -4.18
N ARG A 401 5.46 23.37 -4.78
CA ARG A 401 6.86 23.81 -4.82
C ARG A 401 7.48 24.00 -3.43
N ALA A 402 6.72 24.54 -2.48
CA ALA A 402 7.21 24.76 -1.11
C ALA A 402 7.44 23.44 -0.37
N PHE A 403 6.56 22.44 -0.59
CA PHE A 403 6.74 21.08 -0.09
C PHE A 403 8.00 20.46 -0.68
N PHE A 404 8.13 20.38 -2.00
CA PHE A 404 9.29 19.75 -2.66
C PHE A 404 10.62 20.34 -2.20
N PHE A 405 10.67 21.67 -2.06
CA PHE A 405 11.86 22.36 -1.57
C PHE A 405 12.21 21.95 -0.14
N ALA A 406 11.26 22.02 0.80
CA ALA A 406 11.52 21.69 2.20
C ALA A 406 11.80 20.19 2.38
N PHE A 407 11.02 19.33 1.73
CA PHE A 407 11.16 17.89 1.84
C PHE A 407 12.54 17.44 1.36
N ALA A 408 12.99 17.91 0.19
CA ALA A 408 14.32 17.59 -0.33
C ALA A 408 15.48 18.11 0.55
N GLN A 409 15.25 19.12 1.41
CA GLN A 409 16.28 19.62 2.34
C GLN A 409 16.41 18.77 3.61
N HIS A 410 15.33 18.11 4.03
CA HIS A 410 15.28 17.42 5.32
C HIS A 410 15.28 15.89 5.22
N ILE A 411 14.94 15.34 4.04
CA ILE A 411 14.79 13.89 3.82
C ILE A 411 16.10 13.10 3.96
N ASP A 412 17.26 13.74 3.83
CA ASP A 412 18.58 13.07 3.87
C ASP A 412 18.82 12.29 5.18
N SER A 413 18.27 12.80 6.28
CA SER A 413 18.38 12.16 7.61
C SER A 413 17.34 11.06 7.85
N ASN A 414 16.39 10.88 6.94
CA ASN A 414 15.32 9.90 7.05
C ASN A 414 15.72 8.57 6.39
N PHE A 415 15.69 7.49 7.17
CA PHE A 415 15.99 6.12 6.71
C PHE A 415 14.75 5.22 6.68
N THR A 416 13.57 5.76 7.00
CA THR A 416 12.32 5.00 7.08
C THR A 416 11.58 4.97 5.75
N ILE A 417 11.56 6.09 5.04
CA ILE A 417 10.76 6.24 3.82
C ILE A 417 11.36 5.40 2.68
N LEU A 418 10.53 4.53 2.14
CA LEU A 418 10.83 3.63 1.02
C LEU A 418 9.96 3.93 -0.21
N SER A 419 8.80 4.56 -0.04
CA SER A 419 7.96 4.92 -1.19
C SER A 419 7.48 6.35 -1.07
N VAL A 420 7.71 7.14 -2.12
CA VAL A 420 7.18 8.51 -2.24
C VAL A 420 6.45 8.64 -3.57
N LYS A 421 5.17 9.00 -3.52
CA LYS A 421 4.32 9.21 -4.70
C LYS A 421 3.88 10.66 -4.78
N MET A 422 4.40 11.36 -5.79
CA MET A 422 4.16 12.79 -5.99
C MET A 422 4.28 13.14 -7.47
N LEU A 423 3.65 14.25 -7.84
CA LEU A 423 3.70 14.80 -9.19
C LEU A 423 4.64 16.01 -9.27
N PRO A 424 5.92 15.83 -9.65
CA PRO A 424 6.84 16.95 -9.80
C PRO A 424 6.54 17.73 -11.08
N ARG A 425 6.51 19.06 -10.97
CA ARG A 425 6.50 19.95 -12.13
C ARG A 425 7.92 20.15 -12.65
N LYS A 426 8.09 20.65 -13.90
CA LYS A 426 9.42 20.89 -14.53
C LYS A 426 10.44 21.59 -13.61
N ARG A 427 10.00 22.59 -12.82
CA ARG A 427 10.86 23.36 -11.90
C ARG A 427 11.24 22.61 -10.61
N GLU A 428 10.53 21.56 -10.26
CA GLU A 428 10.74 20.75 -9.07
C GLU A 428 11.65 19.54 -9.33
N GLY A 429 12.00 19.27 -10.59
CA GLY A 429 12.76 18.08 -10.99
C GLY A 429 14.06 17.87 -10.22
N LYS A 430 14.80 18.94 -9.88
CA LYS A 430 16.01 18.81 -9.05
C LYS A 430 15.74 18.32 -7.63
N TYR A 431 14.63 18.77 -7.02
CA TYR A 431 14.21 18.34 -5.68
C TYR A 431 13.69 16.91 -5.72
N TRP A 432 12.92 16.58 -6.77
CA TRP A 432 12.43 15.23 -6.99
C TRP A 432 13.55 14.21 -7.18
N ASN A 433 14.56 14.52 -7.99
CA ASN A 433 15.72 13.65 -8.15
C ASN A 433 16.41 13.38 -6.82
N ARG A 434 16.58 14.42 -5.98
CA ARG A 434 17.14 14.26 -4.64
C ARG A 434 16.29 13.33 -3.77
N ILE A 435 14.97 13.51 -3.75
CA ILE A 435 14.05 12.65 -3.00
C ILE A 435 14.18 11.20 -3.48
N GLN A 436 14.21 10.97 -4.80
CA GLN A 436 14.35 9.64 -5.39
C GLN A 436 15.71 8.98 -5.07
N GLU A 437 16.80 9.75 -5.05
CA GLU A 437 18.12 9.29 -4.60
C GLU A 437 18.06 8.78 -3.15
N VAL A 438 17.41 9.52 -2.25
CA VAL A 438 17.28 9.11 -0.84
C VAL A 438 16.41 7.87 -0.69
N VAL A 439 15.30 7.79 -1.43
CA VAL A 439 14.44 6.59 -1.45
C VAL A 439 15.22 5.37 -1.95
N THR A 440 15.97 5.50 -3.04
CA THR A 440 16.80 4.42 -3.59
C THR A 440 17.90 4.01 -2.60
N ARG A 441 18.54 4.99 -1.93
CA ARG A 441 19.51 4.73 -0.86
C ARG A 441 18.87 3.90 0.25
N ASN A 442 17.69 4.28 0.74
CA ASN A 442 16.99 3.58 1.82
C ASN A 442 16.62 2.14 1.42
N HIS A 443 16.14 1.93 0.19
CA HIS A 443 15.92 0.58 -0.35
C HIS A 443 17.19 -0.26 -0.36
N THR A 444 18.29 0.32 -0.83
CA THR A 444 19.59 -0.35 -0.88
C THR A 444 20.04 -0.75 0.52
N LEU A 445 19.98 0.18 1.48
CA LEU A 445 20.32 -0.09 2.89
C LEU A 445 19.42 -1.18 3.49
N LEU A 446 18.11 -1.19 3.19
CA LEU A 446 17.20 -2.22 3.66
C LEU A 446 17.64 -3.62 3.20
N ILE A 447 17.98 -3.75 1.91
CA ILE A 447 18.42 -5.02 1.32
C ILE A 447 19.77 -5.45 1.92
N HIS A 448 20.71 -4.52 2.10
CA HIS A 448 22.01 -4.81 2.72
C HIS A 448 21.86 -5.24 4.18
N ALA A 449 21.03 -4.55 4.96
CA ALA A 449 20.73 -4.90 6.33
C ALA A 449 20.10 -6.30 6.42
N ALA A 450 19.11 -6.60 5.58
CA ALA A 450 18.47 -7.91 5.55
C ALA A 450 19.49 -9.01 5.17
N ARG A 451 20.33 -8.81 4.15
CA ARG A 451 21.40 -9.75 3.76
C ARG A 451 22.42 -10.01 4.85
N TYR A 452 22.75 -8.97 5.64
CA TYR A 452 23.65 -9.11 6.76
C TYR A 452 23.01 -9.95 7.86
N VAL A 453 21.73 -9.68 8.18
CA VAL A 453 20.98 -10.47 9.17
C VAL A 453 20.89 -11.94 8.78
N THR A 454 20.60 -12.23 7.51
CA THR A 454 20.49 -13.61 7.00
C THR A 454 21.84 -14.30 6.78
N GLY A 455 22.96 -13.61 7.02
CA GLY A 455 24.31 -14.16 6.86
C GLY A 455 24.78 -14.30 5.40
N CYS A 456 24.06 -13.72 4.43
CA CYS A 456 24.44 -13.79 3.03
C CYS A 456 25.67 -12.91 2.71
N VAL A 457 25.82 -11.78 3.44
CA VAL A 457 26.94 -10.85 3.27
C VAL A 457 27.36 -10.33 4.63
N MET A 458 28.58 -10.66 5.08
CA MET A 458 29.11 -10.28 6.40
C MET A 458 30.21 -9.21 6.26
N GLN A 459 29.87 -8.09 5.63
CA GLN A 459 30.80 -6.97 5.39
C GLN A 459 30.41 -5.76 6.23
N LYS A 460 31.36 -4.87 6.48
CA LYS A 460 31.17 -3.61 7.22
C LYS A 460 29.95 -2.81 6.75
N SER A 461 29.78 -2.67 5.43
CA SER A 461 28.63 -1.96 4.84
C SER A 461 27.27 -2.58 5.18
N GLY A 462 27.20 -3.91 5.35
CA GLY A 462 26.00 -4.60 5.82
C GLY A 462 25.72 -4.32 7.30
N ALA A 463 26.76 -4.24 8.13
CA ALA A 463 26.65 -3.87 9.54
C ALA A 463 26.22 -2.40 9.72
N GLU A 464 26.80 -1.47 8.95
CA GLU A 464 26.35 -0.06 8.92
C GLU A 464 24.89 0.06 8.51
N ALA A 465 24.49 -0.66 7.47
CA ALA A 465 23.11 -0.69 7.01
C ALA A 465 22.17 -1.24 8.09
N LEU A 466 22.57 -2.30 8.81
CA LEU A 466 21.79 -2.85 9.92
C LEU A 466 21.64 -1.83 11.06
N GLU A 467 22.70 -1.12 11.46
CA GLU A 467 22.60 -0.08 12.49
C GLU A 467 21.60 1.01 12.08
N LEU A 468 21.68 1.52 10.85
CA LEU A 468 20.82 2.57 10.32
C LEU A 468 19.36 2.12 10.15
N MET A 469 19.13 0.90 9.69
CA MET A 469 17.80 0.37 9.32
C MET A 469 17.13 -0.42 10.44
N SER A 470 17.79 -0.63 11.58
CA SER A 470 17.29 -1.40 12.73
C SER A 470 15.90 -0.98 13.22
N SER A 471 15.58 0.31 13.12
CA SER A 471 14.29 0.88 13.53
C SER A 471 13.26 0.93 12.40
N ASN A 472 13.62 0.54 11.17
CA ASN A 472 12.70 0.58 10.03
C ASN A 472 11.67 -0.56 10.15
N PRO A 473 10.35 -0.28 10.13
CA PRO A 473 9.31 -1.30 10.26
C PRO A 473 9.37 -2.42 9.20
N MET A 474 9.92 -2.14 8.01
CA MET A 474 9.95 -3.10 6.90
C MET A 474 11.13 -4.08 6.94
N LEU A 475 12.09 -3.90 7.85
CA LEU A 475 13.26 -4.78 7.93
C LEU A 475 12.85 -6.22 8.27
N VAL A 476 11.90 -6.38 9.19
CA VAL A 476 11.38 -7.69 9.61
C VAL A 476 10.78 -8.42 8.41
N SER A 477 9.85 -7.79 7.70
CA SER A 477 9.22 -8.37 6.51
C SER A 477 10.24 -8.70 5.42
N LYS A 478 11.29 -7.89 5.25
CA LYS A 478 12.34 -8.19 4.26
C LYS A 478 13.18 -9.41 4.65
N VAL A 479 13.49 -9.57 5.93
CA VAL A 479 14.21 -10.76 6.43
C VAL A 479 13.35 -12.02 6.33
N GLU A 480 12.06 -11.93 6.64
CA GLU A 480 11.10 -13.02 6.42
C GLU A 480 11.10 -13.48 4.96
N GLU A 481 10.98 -12.54 4.02
CA GLU A 481 10.99 -12.81 2.57
C GLU A 481 12.29 -13.48 2.13
N MET A 482 13.44 -12.95 2.58
CA MET A 482 14.75 -13.40 2.10
C MET A 482 15.20 -14.76 2.66
N ALA A 483 14.79 -15.09 3.89
CA ALA A 483 15.17 -16.33 4.57
C ALA A 483 14.02 -17.33 4.75
N SER A 484 12.83 -17.02 4.23
CA SER A 484 11.60 -17.81 4.41
C SER A 484 11.32 -18.13 5.89
N LEU A 485 11.49 -17.13 6.75
CA LEU A 485 11.32 -17.25 8.20
C LEU A 485 9.94 -16.74 8.65
N SER A 486 9.51 -17.16 9.84
CA SER A 486 8.38 -16.54 10.52
C SER A 486 8.76 -15.17 11.10
N GLU A 487 7.78 -14.30 11.33
CA GLU A 487 7.99 -12.96 11.88
C GLU A 487 8.79 -12.95 13.19
N ASN A 488 8.45 -13.86 14.10
CA ASN A 488 9.17 -13.97 15.37
C ASN A 488 10.62 -14.42 15.19
N ALA A 489 10.86 -15.37 14.26
CA ALA A 489 12.22 -15.81 13.96
C ALA A 489 13.03 -14.66 13.32
N ALA A 490 12.44 -13.90 12.40
CA ALA A 490 13.08 -12.73 11.79
C ALA A 490 13.44 -11.66 12.84
N LYS A 491 12.52 -11.34 13.76
CA LYS A 491 12.78 -10.42 14.88
C LYS A 491 13.92 -10.91 15.78
N VAL A 492 13.96 -12.21 16.09
CA VAL A 492 15.04 -12.80 16.89
C VAL A 492 16.38 -12.70 16.16
N SER A 493 16.43 -13.02 14.87
CA SER A 493 17.64 -12.91 14.05
C SER A 493 18.17 -11.48 13.99
N ILE A 494 17.30 -10.49 13.79
CA ILE A 494 17.68 -9.06 13.78
C ILE A 494 18.26 -8.67 15.15
N ARG A 495 17.60 -9.03 16.25
CA ARG A 495 18.08 -8.72 17.61
C ARG A 495 19.41 -9.39 17.92
N SER A 496 19.56 -10.65 17.53
CA SER A 496 20.82 -11.39 17.71
C SER A 496 21.97 -10.69 17.00
N ARG A 497 21.75 -10.25 15.75
CA ARG A 497 22.79 -9.59 14.95
C ARG A 497 23.13 -8.18 15.44
N LEU A 498 22.16 -7.47 15.99
CA LEU A 498 22.42 -6.21 16.69
C LEU A 498 23.20 -6.44 17.98
N ALA A 499 22.88 -7.49 18.74
CA ALA A 499 23.63 -7.86 19.94
C ALA A 499 25.07 -8.27 19.63
N ASP A 500 25.32 -8.97 18.52
CA ASP A 500 26.67 -9.24 18.03
C ASP A 500 27.44 -7.92 17.82
N LEU A 501 26.79 -6.90 17.24
CA LEU A 501 27.41 -5.58 17.02
C LEU A 501 27.65 -4.79 18.31
N ASP A 502 26.96 -5.10 19.40
CA ASP A 502 27.21 -4.51 20.72
C ASP A 502 28.46 -5.12 21.39
N ASP A 503 28.88 -6.31 20.97
CA ASP A 503 30.15 -6.91 21.39
C ASP A 503 31.34 -6.17 20.76
N MET A 504 32.32 -5.80 21.58
CA MET A 504 33.42 -4.96 21.14
C MET A 504 34.39 -5.68 20.20
N ASP A 505 34.70 -6.96 20.46
CA ASP A 505 35.62 -7.72 19.62
C ASP A 505 34.97 -8.01 18.26
N PHE A 506 33.69 -8.37 18.24
CA PHE A 506 32.94 -8.49 17.00
C PHE A 506 32.82 -7.16 16.26
N PHE A 507 32.50 -6.05 16.94
CA PHE A 507 32.46 -4.72 16.34
C PHE A 507 33.80 -4.33 15.70
N MET A 508 34.91 -4.49 16.42
CA MET A 508 36.25 -4.13 15.96
C MET A 508 36.72 -5.00 14.79
N SER A 509 36.32 -6.29 14.77
CA SER A 509 36.62 -7.17 13.64
C SER A 509 35.79 -6.85 12.40
N VAL A 510 34.48 -6.62 12.56
CA VAL A 510 33.57 -6.24 11.45
C VAL A 510 33.93 -4.88 10.85
N THR A 511 34.36 -3.93 11.68
CA THR A 511 34.82 -2.61 11.22
C THR A 511 36.24 -2.62 10.65
N GLY A 512 36.96 -3.75 10.77
CA GLY A 512 38.31 -3.91 10.23
C GLY A 512 39.41 -3.22 11.04
N VAL A 513 39.13 -2.82 12.29
CA VAL A 513 40.13 -2.24 13.21
C VAL A 513 41.10 -3.31 13.69
N VAL A 514 40.59 -4.49 14.04
CA VAL A 514 41.37 -5.67 14.41
C VAL A 514 40.99 -6.86 13.53
N LYS A 515 41.82 -7.91 13.52
CA LYS A 515 41.47 -9.16 12.83
C LYS A 515 40.50 -10.02 13.64
N GLU A 516 40.71 -10.11 14.95
CA GLU A 516 39.95 -10.99 15.83
C GLU A 516 39.56 -10.29 17.14
N SER A 517 40.53 -9.80 17.93
CA SER A 517 40.26 -9.11 19.20
C SER A 517 41.30 -8.04 19.52
N VAL A 518 40.97 -7.17 20.48
CA VAL A 518 41.90 -6.14 20.99
C VAL A 518 42.83 -6.75 22.04
N VAL A 519 44.12 -6.87 21.71
CA VAL A 519 45.17 -7.30 22.65
C VAL A 519 46.23 -6.21 22.74
N CYS A 520 46.57 -5.78 23.95
CA CYS A 520 47.69 -4.86 24.17
C CYS A 520 48.98 -5.65 24.39
N GLU A 521 50.09 -5.18 23.80
CA GLU A 521 51.42 -5.65 24.19
C GLU A 521 51.69 -5.28 25.66
N GLU A 522 52.44 -6.14 26.37
CA GLU A 522 52.85 -5.90 27.75
C GLU A 522 53.68 -4.60 27.83
N THR A 523 53.04 -3.51 28.26
CA THR A 523 53.74 -2.25 28.50
C THR A 523 54.48 -2.31 29.85
N ALA A 524 55.68 -1.72 29.89
CA ALA A 524 56.43 -1.49 31.13
C ALA A 524 55.52 -0.96 32.25
N GLU A 525 55.69 -1.55 33.43
CA GLU A 525 54.77 -1.48 34.58
C GLU A 525 54.14 -0.09 34.82
N GLY A 526 52.80 -0.06 34.85
CA GLY A 526 52.03 1.07 35.41
C GLY A 526 51.29 1.98 34.42
N ARG A 527 51.34 1.75 33.10
CA ARG A 527 50.51 2.52 32.15
C ARG A 527 49.15 1.85 31.91
N ALA A 528 48.07 2.61 32.06
CA ALA A 528 46.73 2.16 31.66
C ALA A 528 46.70 1.91 30.15
N SER A 529 46.41 0.66 29.74
CA SER A 529 46.28 0.26 28.34
C SER A 529 44.80 0.04 27.99
N LEU A 530 44.47 0.17 26.70
CA LEU A 530 43.09 0.04 26.23
C LEU A 530 42.53 -1.38 26.48
N GLY A 531 43.38 -2.41 26.34
CA GLY A 531 43.04 -3.80 26.63
C GLY A 531 42.87 -4.12 28.13
N ALA A 532 43.34 -3.25 29.03
CA ALA A 532 43.12 -3.39 30.47
C ALA A 532 41.79 -2.79 30.96
N LEU A 533 40.99 -2.22 30.06
CA LEU A 533 39.65 -1.71 30.41
C LEU A 533 38.70 -2.86 30.75
N PRO A 534 37.93 -2.76 31.86
CA PRO A 534 36.87 -3.72 32.15
C PRO A 534 35.83 -3.78 31.03
N TYR A 535 35.20 -4.94 30.84
CA TYR A 535 34.18 -5.16 29.82
C TYR A 535 33.04 -4.12 29.87
N ASP A 536 32.59 -3.73 31.07
CA ASP A 536 31.56 -2.68 31.25
C ASP A 536 31.99 -1.31 30.70
N CYS A 537 33.30 -1.00 30.75
CA CYS A 537 33.83 0.23 30.16
C CYS A 537 33.82 0.15 28.63
N TRP A 538 34.12 -1.02 28.06
CA TRP A 538 34.00 -1.26 26.62
C TRP A 538 32.56 -1.13 26.13
N LEU A 539 31.59 -1.72 26.81
CA LEU A 539 30.17 -1.55 26.49
C LEU A 539 29.74 -0.08 26.56
N ARG A 540 30.25 0.69 27.53
CA ARG A 540 29.98 2.14 27.60
C ARG A 540 30.58 2.91 26.44
N LEU A 541 31.81 2.59 26.04
CA LEU A 541 32.46 3.20 24.87
C LEU A 541 31.68 2.87 23.58
N ARG A 542 31.21 1.62 23.43
CA ARG A 542 30.44 1.17 22.27
C ARG A 542 29.18 2.00 22.03
N ARG A 543 28.52 2.46 23.09
CA ARG A 543 27.30 3.30 22.99
C ARG A 543 27.53 4.65 22.33
N PHE A 544 28.79 5.10 22.22
CA PHE A 544 29.17 6.35 21.57
C PHE A 544 29.75 6.16 20.16
N LEU A 545 30.03 4.92 19.75
CA LEU A 545 30.60 4.59 18.45
C LEU A 545 29.54 3.94 17.57
N ARG A 546 29.52 4.28 16.29
CA ARG A 546 28.78 3.58 15.24
C ARG A 546 29.76 2.92 14.28
N VAL A 547 29.31 1.94 13.52
CA VAL A 547 30.15 1.26 12.52
C VAL A 547 30.69 2.29 11.50
N ALA A 548 29.87 3.29 11.14
CA ALA A 548 30.22 4.37 10.24
C ALA A 548 31.26 5.37 10.82
N ASP A 549 31.53 5.37 12.12
CA ASP A 549 32.54 6.26 12.73
C ASP A 549 33.97 5.75 12.48
N VAL A 550 34.13 4.47 12.13
CA VAL A 550 35.43 3.89 11.76
C VAL A 550 35.71 4.24 10.30
N ILE A 551 36.68 5.12 10.06
CA ILE A 551 37.05 5.54 8.71
C ILE A 551 37.96 4.47 8.08
N ASP A 552 37.64 4.02 6.87
CA ASP A 552 38.53 3.13 6.13
C ASP A 552 39.85 3.87 5.84
N ARG A 553 40.99 3.17 5.95
CA ARG A 553 42.28 3.79 5.61
C ARG A 553 42.17 4.37 4.19
N PRO A 554 42.51 5.66 3.97
CA PRO A 554 42.54 6.19 2.62
C PRO A 554 43.47 5.31 1.81
N GLN A 555 42.96 4.79 0.68
CA GLN A 555 43.80 4.12 -0.30
C GLN A 555 44.83 5.18 -0.73
N MET A 556 46.08 5.01 -0.29
CA MET A 556 47.18 5.76 -0.85
C MET A 556 47.24 5.35 -2.33
N ILE A 557 46.79 6.27 -3.20
CA ILE A 557 46.79 6.14 -4.66
C ILE A 557 48.22 5.98 -5.15
#